data_AF-A0A106BHI6-F1
#
_entry.id   AF-A0A106BHI6-F1
#
_cell.length_a   1.000
_cell.length_b   1.000
_cell.length_c   1.000
_cell.angle_alpha   90.00
_cell.angle_beta   90.00
_cell.angle_gamma   90.00
#
_symmetry.space_group_name_H-M   'P 1'
#
loop_
_entity.id
_entity.type
_entity.pdbx_description
1 polymer ?
#
loop_
_entity_poly.entity_id
_entity_poly.type
_entity_poly.pdbx_seq_one_letter_code
_entity_poly.pdbx_strand_id
1 'polypeptide(L)'
;MLTDSQKDRARFDGGKDQANRRRQLRQLRTGLINVRRDAAMPTDDNVALTEAVRALDRLLVEVENDLSAAKNIKRDWDQHVALAHALLVAIPLPGVADIIALGELAHEIGYPRMLLNDIENYGWNHAAATLKRNALDSLAHRCASDAKPPTEFVAAIRATMPAAAARHADLIRQITTLAVSEQLQKTAAQPAGGK
;
A
#
# COMPACT_ATOMS: atom_id res chain seq x y z
N MET A 1 -10.14 22.64 3.21
CA MET A 1 -10.08 21.54 4.20
C MET A 1 -10.61 20.30 3.51
N LEU A 2 -9.82 19.22 3.48
CA LEU A 2 -10.15 17.99 2.77
C LEU A 2 -11.36 17.27 3.37
N THR A 3 -12.25 16.77 2.52
CA THR A 3 -13.32 15.83 2.91
C THR A 3 -12.73 14.46 3.26
N ASP A 4 -13.49 13.60 3.93
CA ASP A 4 -13.00 12.26 4.28
C ASP A 4 -12.67 11.41 3.06
N SER A 5 -13.49 11.50 2.00
CA SER A 5 -13.19 10.86 0.71
C SER A 5 -11.89 11.36 0.07
N GLN A 6 -11.57 12.65 0.23
CA GLN A 6 -10.32 13.23 -0.27
C GLN A 6 -9.12 12.84 0.59
N LYS A 7 -9.29 12.71 1.92
CA LYS A 7 -8.26 12.18 2.82
C LYS A 7 -7.94 10.72 2.46
N ASP A 8 -8.96 9.91 2.20
CA ASP A 8 -8.78 8.52 1.77
C ASP A 8 -8.05 8.44 0.44
N ARG A 9 -8.46 9.25 -0.55
CA ARG A 9 -7.77 9.31 -1.84
C ARG A 9 -6.31 9.74 -1.70
N ALA A 10 -6.04 10.72 -0.83
CA ALA A 10 -4.70 11.24 -0.58
C ALA A 10 -3.74 10.18 -0.05
N ARG A 11 -4.21 9.17 0.71
CA ARG A 11 -3.40 8.01 1.14
C ARG A 11 -2.82 7.22 -0.04
N PHE A 12 -3.47 7.25 -1.21
CA PHE A 12 -3.04 6.52 -2.39
C PHE A 12 -2.31 7.42 -3.39
N ASP A 13 -2.85 8.59 -3.72
CA ASP A 13 -2.37 9.42 -4.83
C ASP A 13 -1.54 10.65 -4.44
N GLY A 14 -1.42 10.95 -3.14
CA GLY A 14 -0.67 12.09 -2.63
C GLY A 14 -1.24 13.46 -3.03
N GLY A 15 -2.53 13.54 -3.36
CA GLY A 15 -3.18 14.77 -3.79
C GLY A 15 -2.95 15.10 -5.27
N LYS A 16 -2.83 14.08 -6.14
CA LYS A 16 -2.67 14.26 -7.59
C LYS A 16 -3.80 15.11 -8.18
N ASP A 17 -5.04 14.88 -7.74
CA ASP A 17 -6.20 15.66 -8.17
C ASP A 17 -6.07 17.14 -7.77
N GLN A 18 -5.52 17.41 -6.57
CA GLN A 18 -5.33 18.77 -6.05
C GLN A 18 -4.20 19.47 -6.80
N ALA A 19 -3.14 18.74 -7.18
CA ALA A 19 -2.08 19.26 -8.03
C ALA A 19 -2.61 19.63 -9.44
N ASN A 20 -3.50 18.81 -10.01
CA ASN A 20 -4.15 19.09 -11.29
C ASN A 20 -5.06 20.31 -11.20
N ARG A 21 -5.91 20.40 -10.16
CA ARG A 21 -6.79 21.54 -9.92
C ARG A 21 -5.99 22.84 -9.75
N ARG A 22 -4.89 22.80 -8.99
CA ARG A 22 -3.96 23.93 -8.87
C ARG A 22 -3.42 24.38 -10.22
N ARG A 23 -3.01 23.44 -11.07
CA ARG A 23 -2.51 23.75 -12.42
C ARG A 23 -3.58 24.44 -13.28
N GLN A 24 -4.80 23.91 -13.28
CA GLN A 24 -5.92 24.50 -14.02
C GLN A 24 -6.24 25.91 -13.53
N LEU A 25 -6.33 26.13 -12.22
CA LEU A 25 -6.58 27.46 -11.65
C LEU A 25 -5.47 28.47 -11.98
N ARG A 26 -4.19 28.04 -11.97
CA ARG A 26 -3.08 28.90 -12.41
C ARG A 26 -3.18 29.27 -13.88
N GLN A 27 -3.55 28.32 -14.75
CA GLN A 27 -3.76 28.58 -16.18
C GLN A 27 -4.90 29.57 -16.41
N LEU A 28 -6.05 29.38 -15.75
CA LEU A 28 -7.18 30.30 -15.82
C LEU A 28 -6.80 31.70 -15.34
N ARG A 29 -6.10 31.79 -14.20
CA ARG A 29 -5.62 33.06 -13.65
C ARG A 29 -4.73 33.80 -14.64
N THR A 30 -3.74 33.11 -15.21
CA THR A 30 -2.85 33.71 -16.23
C THR A 30 -3.64 34.15 -17.46
N GLY A 31 -4.61 33.35 -17.91
CA GLY A 31 -5.51 33.73 -19.00
C GLY A 31 -6.26 35.03 -18.73
N LEU A 32 -6.88 35.17 -17.54
CA LEU A 32 -7.60 36.38 -17.16
C LEU A 32 -6.69 37.60 -17.06
N ILE A 33 -5.45 37.44 -16.56
CA ILE A 33 -4.47 38.53 -16.49
C ILE A 33 -4.08 38.99 -17.90
N ASN A 34 -3.89 38.06 -18.84
CA ASN A 34 -3.55 38.40 -20.22
C ASN A 34 -4.72 39.10 -20.93
N VAL A 35 -5.96 38.60 -20.78
CA VAL A 35 -7.16 39.26 -21.32
C VAL A 35 -7.27 40.69 -20.80
N ARG A 36 -7.07 40.90 -19.50
CA ARG A 36 -7.09 42.25 -18.91
C ARG A 36 -5.98 43.17 -19.44
N ARG A 37 -4.81 42.61 -19.78
CA ARG A 37 -3.66 43.38 -20.27
C ARG A 37 -3.85 43.81 -21.73
N ASP A 38 -4.44 42.94 -22.55
CA ASP A 38 -4.47 43.10 -24.01
C ASP A 38 -5.74 43.80 -24.50
N ALA A 39 -6.81 43.83 -23.70
CA ALA A 39 -8.08 44.42 -24.09
C ALA A 39 -8.23 45.87 -23.56
N ALA A 40 -8.57 46.80 -24.47
CA ALA A 40 -9.08 48.12 -24.10
C ALA A 40 -10.53 47.97 -23.63
N MET A 41 -10.69 47.64 -22.35
CA MET A 41 -11.99 47.26 -21.78
C MET A 41 -12.72 48.44 -21.11
N PRO A 42 -14.07 48.45 -21.14
CA PRO A 42 -14.87 49.29 -20.27
C PRO A 42 -14.50 49.10 -18.79
N THR A 43 -14.64 50.16 -17.98
CA THR A 43 -14.23 50.16 -16.57
C THR A 43 -14.89 49.04 -15.76
N ASP A 44 -16.18 48.78 -15.98
CA ASP A 44 -16.95 47.77 -15.25
C ASP A 44 -16.43 46.35 -15.52
N ASP A 45 -16.10 46.02 -16.77
CA ASP A 45 -15.54 44.71 -17.12
C ASP A 45 -14.13 44.51 -16.53
N ASN A 46 -13.35 45.59 -16.41
CA ASN A 46 -12.03 45.57 -15.78
C ASN A 46 -12.12 45.35 -14.25
N VAL A 47 -13.14 45.93 -13.61
CA VAL A 47 -13.45 45.65 -12.20
C VAL A 47 -13.83 44.18 -12.02
N ALA A 48 -14.73 43.65 -12.84
CA ALA A 48 -15.16 42.25 -12.79
C ALA A 48 -13.98 41.27 -12.99
N LEU A 49 -13.08 41.53 -13.95
CA LEU A 49 -11.87 40.71 -14.14
C LEU A 49 -10.93 40.78 -12.93
N THR A 50 -10.79 41.96 -12.32
CA THR A 50 -9.94 42.12 -11.13
C THR A 50 -10.50 41.34 -9.94
N GLU A 51 -11.82 41.35 -9.74
CA GLU A 51 -12.49 40.54 -8.73
C GLU A 51 -12.36 39.04 -9.01
N ALA A 52 -12.51 38.62 -10.27
CA ALA A 52 -12.33 37.24 -10.68
C ALA A 52 -10.90 36.74 -10.43
N VAL A 53 -9.87 37.53 -10.75
CA VAL A 53 -8.47 37.20 -10.45
C VAL A 53 -8.25 37.09 -8.94
N ARG A 54 -8.80 37.99 -8.13
CA ARG A 54 -8.73 37.91 -6.66
C ARG A 54 -9.47 36.71 -6.10
N ALA A 55 -10.57 36.29 -6.71
CA ALA A 55 -11.27 35.06 -6.33
C ALA A 55 -10.42 33.82 -6.66
N LEU A 56 -9.77 33.79 -7.83
CA LEU A 56 -8.84 32.72 -8.20
C LEU A 56 -7.62 32.67 -7.27
N ASP A 57 -7.08 33.82 -6.85
CA ASP A 57 -5.97 33.88 -5.88
C ASP A 57 -6.36 33.22 -4.55
N ARG A 58 -7.56 33.51 -4.04
CA ARG A 58 -8.08 32.87 -2.81
C ARG A 58 -8.24 31.35 -2.98
N LEU A 59 -8.84 30.92 -4.09
CA LEU A 59 -9.00 29.49 -4.40
C LEU A 59 -7.65 28.77 -4.57
N LEU A 60 -6.64 29.43 -5.13
CA LEU A 60 -5.31 28.87 -5.28
C LEU A 60 -4.66 28.61 -3.91
N VAL A 61 -4.79 29.55 -2.97
CA VAL A 61 -4.29 29.37 -1.59
C VAL A 61 -4.99 28.19 -0.92
N GLU A 62 -6.31 28.07 -1.06
CA GLU A 62 -7.07 26.94 -0.51
C GLU A 62 -6.60 25.60 -1.09
N VAL A 63 -6.44 25.51 -2.41
CA VAL A 63 -5.97 24.29 -3.07
C VAL A 63 -4.52 23.97 -2.70
N GLU A 64 -3.67 24.97 -2.46
CA GLU A 64 -2.30 24.76 -1.99
C GLU A 64 -2.25 24.23 -0.56
N ASN A 65 -3.12 24.73 0.32
CA ASN A 65 -3.29 24.19 1.66
C ASN A 65 -3.80 22.74 1.63
N ASP A 66 -4.81 22.46 0.81
CA ASP A 66 -5.37 21.11 0.64
C ASP A 66 -4.35 20.14 0.01
N LEU A 67 -3.53 20.60 -0.94
CA LEU A 67 -2.44 19.79 -1.52
C LEU A 67 -1.37 19.49 -0.46
N SER A 68 -1.03 20.46 0.38
CA SER A 68 -0.04 20.27 1.44
C SER A 68 -0.56 19.27 2.49
N ALA A 69 -1.84 19.38 2.86
CA ALA A 69 -2.51 18.41 3.73
C ALA A 69 -2.51 17.00 3.11
N ALA A 70 -2.85 16.87 1.83
CA ALA A 70 -2.87 15.58 1.14
C ALA A 70 -1.47 14.91 1.10
N LYS A 71 -0.42 15.70 0.87
CA LYS A 71 0.97 15.20 0.92
C LYS A 71 1.38 14.73 2.31
N ASN A 72 0.99 15.45 3.35
CA ASN A 72 1.26 15.04 4.73
C ASN A 72 0.55 13.72 5.04
N ILE A 73 -0.73 13.58 4.67
CA ILE A 73 -1.48 12.33 4.82
C ILE A 73 -0.77 11.15 4.13
N LYS A 74 -0.32 11.34 2.88
CA LYS A 74 0.41 10.30 2.14
C LYS A 74 1.73 9.94 2.82
N ARG A 75 2.50 10.94 3.24
CA ARG A 75 3.78 10.72 3.93
C ARG A 75 3.59 9.95 5.22
N ASP A 76 2.63 10.37 6.04
CA ASP A 76 2.38 9.74 7.34
C ASP A 76 1.87 8.30 7.14
N TRP A 77 1.01 8.08 6.13
CA TRP A 77 0.60 6.74 5.70
C TRP A 77 1.79 5.86 5.28
N ASP A 78 2.65 6.36 4.40
CA ASP A 78 3.81 5.62 3.91
C ASP A 78 4.80 5.28 5.03
N GLN A 79 5.01 6.21 5.96
CA GLN A 79 5.82 5.96 7.14
C GLN A 79 5.21 4.85 8.00
N HIS A 80 3.90 4.87 8.20
CA HIS A 80 3.20 3.86 9.00
C HIS A 80 3.29 2.48 8.35
N VAL A 81 3.07 2.40 7.04
CA VAL A 81 3.24 1.16 6.26
C VAL A 81 4.67 0.65 6.34
N ALA A 82 5.67 1.53 6.13
CA ALA A 82 7.07 1.15 6.18
C ALA A 82 7.50 0.62 7.55
N LEU A 83 7.05 1.26 8.64
CA LEU A 83 7.32 0.80 10.01
C LEU A 83 6.64 -0.54 10.30
N ALA A 84 5.37 -0.69 9.92
CA ALA A 84 4.64 -1.95 10.09
C ALA A 84 5.32 -3.07 9.31
N HIS A 85 5.69 -2.84 8.05
CA HIS A 85 6.39 -3.81 7.22
C HIS A 85 7.74 -4.22 7.83
N ALA A 86 8.55 -3.26 8.30
CA ALA A 86 9.84 -3.55 8.94
C ALA A 86 9.68 -4.44 10.18
N LEU A 87 8.68 -4.17 11.02
CA LEU A 87 8.39 -4.96 12.21
C LEU A 87 7.83 -6.35 11.88
N LEU A 88 6.98 -6.47 10.86
CA LEU A 88 6.45 -7.76 10.40
C LEU A 88 7.55 -8.65 9.82
N VAL A 89 8.48 -8.09 9.04
CA VAL A 89 9.65 -8.80 8.49
C VAL A 89 10.55 -9.36 9.60
N ALA A 90 10.62 -8.68 10.74
CA ALA A 90 11.39 -9.11 11.90
C ALA A 90 10.76 -10.28 12.68
N ILE A 91 9.54 -10.73 12.33
CA ILE A 91 8.95 -11.93 12.91
C ILE A 91 9.72 -13.16 12.37
N PRO A 92 10.30 -14.01 13.23
CA PRO A 92 10.91 -15.25 12.80
C PRO A 92 9.82 -16.20 12.29
N LEU A 93 9.96 -16.68 11.05
CA LEU A 93 9.05 -17.63 10.40
C LEU A 93 9.83 -18.92 10.07
N PRO A 94 10.16 -19.76 11.07
CA PRO A 94 11.03 -20.92 10.88
C PRO A 94 10.42 -22.05 10.05
N GLY A 95 9.09 -22.11 9.89
CA GLY A 95 8.46 -23.25 9.22
C GLY A 95 7.26 -22.94 8.34
N VAL A 96 6.77 -24.00 7.68
CA VAL A 96 5.56 -24.00 6.85
C VAL A 96 4.37 -23.42 7.62
N ALA A 97 4.18 -23.84 8.87
CA ALA A 97 3.06 -23.42 9.71
C ALA A 97 2.99 -21.89 9.88
N ASP A 98 4.14 -21.22 10.03
CA ASP A 98 4.20 -19.78 10.25
C ASP A 98 3.84 -19.00 8.99
N ILE A 99 4.29 -19.48 7.83
CA ILE A 99 3.98 -18.86 6.53
C ILE A 99 2.49 -19.02 6.21
N ILE A 100 1.92 -20.19 6.50
CA ILE A 100 0.47 -20.43 6.36
C ILE A 100 -0.31 -19.56 7.36
N ALA A 101 0.09 -19.51 8.63
CA ALA A 101 -0.57 -18.63 9.60
C ALA A 101 -0.56 -17.16 9.16
N LEU A 102 0.58 -16.68 8.63
CA LEU A 102 0.71 -15.31 8.14
C LEU A 102 -0.21 -15.04 6.93
N GLY A 103 -0.24 -15.96 5.96
CA GLY A 103 -1.13 -15.85 4.81
C GLY A 103 -2.61 -15.82 5.20
N GLU A 104 -3.03 -16.67 6.14
CA GLU A 104 -4.39 -16.69 6.67
C GLU A 104 -4.75 -15.36 7.33
N LEU A 105 -3.86 -14.85 8.19
CA LEU A 105 -4.07 -13.57 8.87
C LEU A 105 -4.11 -12.40 7.90
N ALA A 106 -3.46 -12.51 6.75
CA ALA A 106 -3.52 -11.55 5.65
C ALA A 106 -4.73 -11.76 4.71
N HIS A 107 -5.54 -12.80 4.93
CA HIS A 107 -6.62 -13.27 4.05
C HIS A 107 -6.17 -13.73 2.66
N GLU A 108 -4.89 -14.10 2.50
CA GLU A 108 -4.31 -14.62 1.26
C GLU A 108 -4.64 -16.12 1.05
N ILE A 109 -5.02 -16.83 2.12
CA ILE A 109 -5.28 -18.29 2.08
C ILE A 109 -6.70 -18.66 1.62
N GLY A 110 -7.49 -17.67 1.17
CA GLY A 110 -8.80 -17.88 0.55
C GLY A 110 -8.81 -18.74 -0.72
N TYR A 111 -7.64 -19.10 -1.28
CA TYR A 111 -7.51 -19.95 -2.47
C TYR A 111 -6.51 -21.12 -2.29
N PRO A 112 -6.79 -22.12 -1.43
CA PRO A 112 -5.86 -23.24 -1.16
C PRO A 112 -5.38 -23.96 -2.43
N ARG A 113 -6.23 -24.00 -3.47
CA ARG A 113 -5.93 -24.60 -4.77
C ARG A 113 -4.84 -23.86 -5.55
N MET A 114 -4.77 -22.52 -5.45
CA MET A 114 -3.71 -21.75 -6.10
C MET A 114 -2.37 -22.01 -5.45
N LEU A 115 -2.33 -22.04 -4.11
CA LEU A 115 -1.09 -22.33 -3.39
C LEU A 115 -0.53 -23.72 -3.72
N LEU A 116 -1.38 -24.75 -3.74
CA LEU A 116 -0.94 -26.10 -4.10
C LEU A 116 -0.47 -26.18 -5.56
N ASN A 117 -1.19 -25.53 -6.48
CA ASN A 117 -0.77 -25.45 -7.89
C ASN A 117 0.56 -24.70 -8.06
N ASP A 118 0.81 -23.64 -7.29
CA ASP A 118 2.11 -22.93 -7.31
C ASP A 118 3.25 -23.81 -6.78
N ILE A 119 2.98 -24.61 -5.74
CA ILE A 119 3.95 -25.58 -5.22
C ILE A 119 4.25 -26.66 -6.27
N GLU A 120 3.23 -27.17 -6.96
CA GLU A 120 3.41 -28.18 -8.01
C GLU A 120 4.22 -27.65 -9.21
N ASN A 121 3.98 -26.40 -9.62
CA ASN A 121 4.63 -25.82 -10.80
C ASN A 121 6.02 -25.22 -10.52
N TYR A 122 6.24 -24.67 -9.31
CA TYR A 122 7.43 -23.86 -9.00
C TYR A 122 8.17 -24.30 -7.72
N GLY A 123 7.64 -25.27 -6.98
CA GLY A 123 8.22 -25.75 -5.73
C GLY A 123 7.84 -24.91 -4.50
N TRP A 124 8.00 -25.51 -3.32
CA TRP A 124 7.59 -24.90 -2.05
C TRP A 124 8.29 -23.57 -1.79
N ASN A 125 9.60 -23.49 -2.05
CA ASN A 125 10.38 -22.29 -1.74
C ASN A 125 9.89 -21.05 -2.52
N HIS A 126 9.46 -21.24 -3.77
CA HIS A 126 8.91 -20.16 -4.58
C HIS A 126 7.54 -19.72 -4.04
N ALA A 127 6.64 -20.68 -3.86
CA ALA A 127 5.29 -20.41 -3.35
C ALA A 127 5.34 -19.74 -1.97
N ALA A 128 6.19 -20.22 -1.07
CA ALA A 128 6.40 -19.68 0.27
C ALA A 128 6.92 -18.23 0.25
N ALA A 129 7.87 -17.91 -0.63
CA ALA A 129 8.40 -16.56 -0.77
C ALA A 129 7.33 -15.58 -1.28
N THR A 130 6.55 -16.00 -2.29
CA THR A 130 5.44 -15.20 -2.85
C THR A 130 4.35 -14.96 -1.81
N LEU A 131 3.90 -16.03 -1.13
CA LEU A 131 2.87 -15.93 -0.10
C LEU A 131 3.33 -15.04 1.06
N LYS A 132 4.56 -15.23 1.54
CA LYS A 132 5.13 -14.40 2.61
C LYS A 132 5.13 -12.93 2.22
N ARG A 133 5.66 -12.58 1.04
CA ARG A 133 5.74 -11.20 0.58
C ARG A 133 4.36 -10.55 0.51
N ASN A 134 3.41 -11.19 -0.17
CA ASN A 134 2.05 -10.67 -0.31
C ASN A 134 1.38 -10.49 1.06
N ALA A 135 1.53 -11.47 1.94
CA ALA A 135 0.94 -11.40 3.28
C ALA A 135 1.52 -10.25 4.10
N LEU A 136 2.84 -10.03 4.06
CA LEU A 136 3.49 -8.91 4.74
C LEU A 136 3.01 -7.57 4.21
N ASP A 137 2.92 -7.40 2.89
CA ASP A 137 2.43 -6.18 2.25
C ASP A 137 0.97 -5.90 2.64
N SER A 138 0.09 -6.90 2.50
CA SER A 138 -1.33 -6.81 2.88
C SER A 138 -1.51 -6.44 4.36
N LEU A 139 -0.74 -7.07 5.25
CA LEU A 139 -0.77 -6.78 6.69
C LEU A 139 -0.26 -5.37 7.02
N ALA A 140 0.80 -4.90 6.37
CA ALA A 140 1.33 -3.55 6.58
C ALA A 140 0.32 -2.48 6.13
N HIS A 141 -0.32 -2.67 4.98
CA HIS A 141 -1.39 -1.79 4.51
C HIS A 141 -2.62 -1.81 5.42
N ARG A 142 -2.98 -2.97 5.97
CA ARG A 142 -4.07 -3.07 6.96
C ARG A 142 -3.73 -2.34 8.25
N CYS A 143 -2.50 -2.46 8.73
CA CYS A 143 -2.04 -1.72 9.92
C CYS A 143 -2.22 -0.20 9.76
N ALA A 144 -1.84 0.34 8.60
CA ALA A 144 -2.03 1.75 8.28
C ALA A 144 -3.50 2.14 8.12
N SER A 145 -4.30 1.28 7.47
CA SER A 145 -5.76 1.47 7.31
C SER A 145 -6.48 1.59 8.66
N ASP A 146 -6.15 0.67 9.58
CA ASP A 146 -6.74 0.59 10.92
C ASP A 146 -6.24 1.69 11.86
N ALA A 147 -5.25 2.49 11.46
CA ALA A 147 -4.56 3.49 12.29
C ALA A 147 -4.05 2.93 13.63
N LYS A 148 -3.71 1.64 13.68
CA LYS A 148 -3.18 0.99 14.89
C LYS A 148 -1.69 1.25 15.02
N PRO A 149 -1.14 1.43 16.25
CA PRO A 149 0.30 1.50 16.45
C PRO A 149 1.00 0.26 15.85
N PRO A 150 2.04 0.41 15.00
CA PRO A 150 2.66 -0.72 14.32
C PRO A 150 3.16 -1.82 15.25
N THR A 151 3.69 -1.43 16.41
CA THR A 151 4.17 -2.35 17.45
C THR A 151 3.05 -3.20 18.04
N GLU A 152 1.93 -2.58 18.40
CA GLU A 152 0.76 -3.27 18.95
C GLU A 152 0.11 -4.18 17.91
N PHE A 153 -0.01 -3.71 16.66
CA PHE A 153 -0.53 -4.51 15.56
C PHE A 153 0.31 -5.78 15.35
N VAL A 154 1.63 -5.64 15.27
CA VAL A 154 2.56 -6.77 15.08
C VAL A 154 2.51 -7.74 16.25
N ALA A 155 2.41 -7.24 17.48
CA ALA A 155 2.25 -8.08 18.66
C ALA A 155 0.94 -8.90 18.60
N ALA A 156 -0.17 -8.28 18.18
CA ALA A 156 -1.45 -8.97 17.98
C ALA A 156 -1.36 -10.04 16.89
N ILE A 157 -0.72 -9.74 15.75
CA ILE A 157 -0.48 -10.74 14.69
C ILE A 157 0.27 -11.94 15.26
N ARG A 158 1.40 -11.71 15.94
CA ARG A 158 2.19 -12.79 16.55
C ARG A 158 1.39 -13.63 17.54
N ALA A 159 0.57 -13.00 18.38
CA ALA A 159 -0.28 -13.69 19.35
C ALA A 159 -1.34 -14.58 18.67
N THR A 160 -1.84 -14.19 17.50
CA THR A 160 -2.88 -14.93 16.76
C THR A 160 -2.35 -16.02 15.82
N MET A 161 -1.06 -16.00 15.48
CA MET A 161 -0.44 -16.97 14.55
C MET A 161 -0.68 -18.44 14.94
N PRO A 162 -0.54 -18.87 16.21
CA PRO A 162 -0.77 -20.27 16.57
C PRO A 162 -2.21 -20.73 16.30
N ALA A 163 -3.19 -19.88 16.59
CA ALA A 163 -4.59 -20.17 16.32
C ALA A 163 -4.90 -20.21 14.81
N ALA A 164 -4.26 -19.34 14.03
CA ALA A 164 -4.36 -19.38 12.56
C ALA A 164 -3.74 -20.65 11.98
N ALA A 165 -2.57 -21.08 12.47
CA ALA A 165 -1.93 -22.33 12.07
C ALA A 165 -2.83 -23.55 12.37
N ALA A 166 -3.45 -23.58 13.56
CA ALA A 166 -4.31 -24.69 13.97
C ALA A 166 -5.51 -24.91 13.02
N ARG A 167 -6.08 -23.83 12.45
CA ARG A 167 -7.18 -23.94 11.47
C ARG A 167 -6.78 -24.62 10.16
N HIS A 168 -5.49 -24.61 9.83
CA HIS A 168 -4.93 -25.12 8.59
C HIS A 168 -4.02 -26.33 8.78
N ALA A 169 -4.22 -27.10 9.86
CA ALA A 169 -3.36 -28.22 10.24
C ALA A 169 -3.18 -29.26 9.12
N ASP A 170 -4.25 -29.56 8.37
CA ASP A 170 -4.19 -30.54 7.27
C ASP A 170 -3.43 -30.01 6.06
N LEU A 171 -3.63 -28.74 5.69
CA LEU A 171 -2.89 -28.08 4.62
C LEU A 171 -1.40 -28.00 4.96
N ILE A 172 -1.08 -27.61 6.21
CA ILE A 172 0.30 -27.56 6.70
C ILE A 172 0.95 -28.94 6.57
N ARG A 173 0.26 -30.01 6.97
CA ARG A 173 0.77 -31.37 6.86
C ARG A 173 1.08 -31.75 5.41
N GLN A 174 0.15 -31.51 4.49
CA GLN A 174 0.32 -31.80 3.07
C GLN A 174 1.53 -31.06 2.48
N ILE A 175 1.62 -29.75 2.74
CA ILE A 175 2.71 -28.92 2.25
C ILE A 175 4.05 -29.33 2.87
N THR A 176 4.09 -29.64 4.17
CA THR A 176 5.32 -30.13 4.82
C THR A 176 5.80 -31.43 4.17
N THR A 177 4.89 -32.36 3.86
CA THR A 177 5.26 -33.58 3.12
C THR A 177 5.85 -33.25 1.76
N LEU A 178 5.21 -32.39 0.97
CA LEU A 178 5.71 -31.96 -0.34
C LEU A 178 7.09 -31.30 -0.25
N ALA A 179 7.27 -30.38 0.70
CA ALA A 179 8.53 -29.66 0.91
C ALA A 179 9.69 -30.60 1.29
N VAL A 180 9.43 -31.60 2.15
CA VAL A 180 10.44 -32.60 2.52
C VAL A 180 10.78 -33.50 1.32
N SER A 181 9.76 -33.95 0.57
CA SER A 181 9.98 -34.76 -0.64
C SER A 181 10.83 -34.02 -1.68
N GLU A 182 10.55 -32.74 -1.91
CA GLU A 182 11.34 -31.89 -2.82
C GLU A 182 12.80 -31.77 -2.35
N GLN A 183 13.02 -31.56 -1.06
CA GLN A 183 14.37 -31.46 -0.50
C GLN A 183 15.15 -32.76 -0.64
N LEU A 184 14.52 -33.91 -0.37
CA LEU A 184 15.15 -35.23 -0.53
C LEU A 184 15.52 -35.50 -1.99
N GLN A 185 14.66 -35.15 -2.95
CA GLN A 185 14.95 -35.27 -4.37
C GLN A 185 16.16 -34.40 -4.78
N LYS A 186 16.24 -33.15 -4.29
CA LYS A 186 17.38 -32.27 -4.56
C LYS A 186 18.69 -32.83 -4.01
N THR A 187 18.67 -33.36 -2.78
CA THR A 187 19.87 -33.98 -2.17
C THR A 187 20.28 -35.26 -2.90
N ALA A 188 19.33 -36.08 -3.36
CA ALA A 188 19.61 -37.28 -4.14
C ALA A 188 20.11 -36.98 -5.57
N ALA A 189 19.71 -35.86 -6.16
CA ALA A 189 20.11 -35.42 -7.49
C ALA A 189 21.46 -34.69 -7.53
N GLN A 190 22.04 -34.30 -6.38
CA GLN A 190 23.39 -33.76 -6.32
C GLN A 190 24.40 -34.91 -6.45
N PRO A 191 25.19 -35.00 -7.54
CA PRO A 191 26.19 -36.05 -7.68
C PRO A 191 27.26 -35.88 -6.58
N ALA A 192 27.66 -36.98 -5.96
CA ALA A 192 28.80 -37.05 -5.07
C ALA A 192 30.09 -36.79 -5.88
N GLY A 193 30.37 -35.53 -6.19
CA GLY A 193 31.52 -35.12 -7.00
C GLY A 193 32.06 -33.77 -6.54
N GLY A 194 33.09 -33.81 -5.70
CA GLY A 194 33.74 -32.62 -5.18
C GLY A 194 34.69 -32.89 -4.01
N LYS A 195 35.55 -33.90 -4.15
CA LYS A 195 36.85 -33.97 -3.46
C LYS A 195 37.91 -34.19 -4.52
#